data_AF-A0A918CLK2-F1
#
_entry.id   AF-A0A918CLK2-F1
#
_cell.length_a   1.000
_cell.length_b   1.000
_cell.length_c   1.000
_cell.angle_alpha   90.00
_cell.angle_beta   90.00
_cell.angle_gamma   90.00
#
_symmetry.space_group_name_H-M   'P 1'
#
loop_
_entity.id
_entity.type
_entity.pdbx_description
1 polymer ?
#
loop_
_entity_poly.entity_id
_entity_poly.type
_entity_poly.pdbx_seq_one_letter_code
_entity_poly.pdbx_strand_id
1 'polypeptide(L)'
;MPNDPNRSRYVAKSHAVTPKTHARQAQEYAEAVYQSLRQWSVYEVRDVIPKISYAAFREDFGEELISTLGAGGDPLPTRLRLPHADVNEVSAGQIISRMQASHSYDRQALGNLLDKLRSSARTPATLIRPEGGWERNAPYHATWAVAVLTLAVELRDPKAELFLPYCRRVMGRPDVANSAGKT
;
A
#
# COMPACT_ATOMS: atom_id res chain seq x y z
N MET A 1 -33.05 1.66 54.36
CA MET A 1 -32.65 1.74 52.94
C MET A 1 -32.25 0.33 52.49
N PRO A 2 -33.12 -0.43 51.80
CA PRO A 2 -32.77 -1.76 51.31
C PRO A 2 -31.83 -1.63 50.10
N ASN A 3 -30.78 -2.44 50.08
CA ASN A 3 -29.73 -2.46 49.08
C ASN A 3 -30.17 -3.38 47.93
N ASP A 4 -30.53 -2.83 46.77
CA ASP A 4 -30.96 -3.60 45.60
C ASP A 4 -29.79 -4.42 45.01
N PRO A 5 -29.86 -5.76 44.98
CA PRO A 5 -28.77 -6.61 44.49
C PRO A 5 -28.70 -6.72 42.95
N ASN A 6 -29.52 -5.97 42.21
CA ASN A 6 -29.74 -6.23 40.78
C ASN A 6 -29.17 -5.15 39.84
N ARG A 7 -27.97 -4.61 40.14
CA ARG A 7 -27.17 -3.90 39.13
C ARG A 7 -26.44 -4.93 38.25
N SER A 8 -27.20 -5.60 37.40
CA SER A 8 -26.66 -6.38 36.29
C SER A 8 -25.86 -5.42 35.41
N ARG A 9 -24.52 -5.52 35.48
CA ARG A 9 -23.60 -4.77 34.63
C ARG A 9 -23.91 -5.15 33.18
N TYR A 10 -24.50 -4.21 32.45
CA TYR A 10 -24.62 -4.30 30.99
C TYR A 10 -23.20 -4.27 30.41
N VAL A 11 -22.58 -5.45 30.26
CA VAL A 11 -21.33 -5.59 29.52
C VAL A 11 -21.73 -5.54 28.05
N ALA A 12 -21.51 -4.40 27.42
CA ALA A 12 -21.64 -4.25 25.98
C ALA A 12 -20.82 -5.39 25.34
N LYS A 13 -21.50 -6.28 24.62
CA LYS A 13 -20.85 -7.29 23.78
C LYS A 13 -20.12 -6.52 22.68
N SER A 14 -18.87 -6.14 22.92
CA SER A 14 -17.97 -5.70 21.88
C SER A 14 -17.97 -6.81 20.83
N HIS A 15 -18.51 -6.52 19.65
CA HIS A 15 -18.45 -7.42 18.50
C HIS A 15 -16.98 -7.66 18.17
N ALA A 16 -16.38 -8.67 18.80
CA ALA A 16 -15.04 -9.11 18.48
C ALA A 16 -15.08 -9.52 17.01
N VAL A 17 -14.39 -8.76 16.16
CA VAL A 17 -14.20 -9.11 14.76
C VAL A 17 -13.63 -10.51 14.74
N THR A 18 -14.40 -11.45 14.21
CA THR A 18 -13.99 -12.85 14.18
C THR A 18 -12.70 -12.98 13.39
N PRO A 19 -11.74 -13.84 13.80
CA PRO A 19 -10.46 -13.96 13.11
C PRO A 19 -10.61 -14.34 11.62
N LYS A 20 -11.71 -15.03 11.27
CA LYS A 20 -12.07 -15.34 9.88
C LYS A 20 -12.48 -14.11 9.05
N THR A 21 -13.21 -13.17 9.65
CA THR A 21 -13.62 -11.94 8.96
C THR A 21 -12.43 -11.01 8.77
N HIS A 22 -11.54 -10.91 9.77
CA HIS A 22 -10.29 -10.15 9.66
C HIS A 22 -9.34 -10.73 8.58
N ALA A 23 -9.20 -12.05 8.52
CA ALA A 23 -8.39 -12.73 7.50
C ALA A 23 -8.87 -12.43 6.06
N ARG A 24 -10.19 -12.47 5.86
CA ARG A 24 -10.83 -12.18 4.57
C ARG A 24 -10.65 -10.71 4.18
N GLN A 25 -10.87 -9.78 5.12
CA GLN A 25 -10.66 -8.35 4.89
C GLN A 25 -9.21 -8.04 4.52
N ALA A 26 -8.24 -8.67 5.20
CA ALA A 26 -6.82 -8.51 4.88
C ALA A 26 -6.46 -8.98 3.46
N GLN A 27 -7.05 -10.11 3.04
CA GLN A 27 -6.87 -10.67 1.69
C GLN A 27 -7.48 -9.78 0.61
N GLU A 28 -8.73 -9.38 0.79
CA GLU A 28 -9.45 -8.50 -0.14
C GLU A 28 -8.76 -7.13 -0.25
N TYR A 29 -8.27 -6.59 0.87
CA TYR A 29 -7.53 -5.34 0.87
C TYR A 29 -6.20 -5.47 0.12
N ALA A 30 -5.43 -6.52 0.40
CA ALA A 30 -4.18 -6.78 -0.31
C ALA A 30 -4.39 -6.93 -1.82
N GLU A 31 -5.45 -7.65 -2.24
CA GLU A 31 -5.85 -7.79 -3.64
C GLU A 31 -6.16 -6.43 -4.27
N ALA A 32 -6.94 -5.59 -3.60
CA ALA A 32 -7.31 -4.27 -4.12
C ALA A 32 -6.07 -3.39 -4.35
N VAL A 33 -5.15 -3.33 -3.38
CA VAL A 33 -3.90 -2.56 -3.53
C VAL A 33 -3.01 -3.18 -4.61
N TYR A 34 -2.96 -4.51 -4.69
CA TYR A 34 -2.21 -5.23 -5.72
C TYR A 34 -2.70 -4.90 -7.13
N GLN A 35 -4.02 -4.94 -7.35
CA GLN A 35 -4.61 -4.61 -8.66
C GLN A 35 -4.39 -3.14 -9.03
N SER A 36 -4.54 -2.22 -8.09
CA SER A 36 -4.23 -0.79 -8.28
C SER A 36 -2.79 -0.58 -8.77
N LEU A 37 -1.82 -1.24 -8.13
CA LEU A 37 -0.41 -1.14 -8.51
C LEU A 37 -0.12 -1.87 -9.82
N ARG A 38 -0.73 -3.03 -10.06
CA ARG A 38 -0.54 -3.82 -11.28
C ARG A 38 -1.04 -3.10 -12.53
N GLN A 39 -2.17 -2.40 -12.41
CA GLN A 39 -2.69 -1.56 -13.50
C GLN A 39 -1.87 -0.28 -13.67
N TRP A 40 -1.07 0.07 -12.66
CA TRP A 40 -0.34 1.34 -12.57
C TRP A 40 -1.26 2.50 -12.98
N SER A 41 -2.47 2.52 -12.43
CA SER A 41 -3.54 3.42 -12.85
C SER A 41 -3.20 4.84 -12.43
N VAL A 42 -2.50 5.48 -13.35
CA VAL A 42 -2.00 6.83 -13.29
C VAL A 42 -3.04 7.75 -13.93
N TYR A 43 -3.37 8.84 -13.25
CA TYR A 43 -4.16 9.91 -13.83
C TYR A 43 -3.48 11.26 -13.62
N GLU A 44 -3.52 12.11 -14.65
CA GLU A 44 -2.98 13.46 -14.58
C GLU A 44 -3.97 14.35 -13.82
N VAL A 45 -3.51 14.96 -12.72
CA VAL A 45 -4.28 16.01 -12.06
C VAL A 45 -3.84 17.34 -12.65
N ARG A 46 -4.74 17.99 -13.40
CA ARG A 46 -4.62 19.41 -13.70
C ARG A 46 -4.97 20.20 -12.45
N ASP A 47 -4.12 20.15 -11.44
CA ASP A 47 -4.16 21.11 -10.35
C ASP A 47 -3.75 22.45 -10.97
N VAL A 48 -4.74 23.31 -11.23
CA VAL A 48 -4.50 24.70 -11.63
C VAL A 48 -3.87 25.37 -10.42
N ILE A 49 -2.55 25.28 -10.30
CA ILE A 49 -1.79 26.11 -9.36
C ILE A 49 -2.06 27.55 -9.82
N PRO A 50 -2.77 28.39 -9.04
CA PRO A 50 -2.86 29.80 -9.38
C PRO A 50 -1.42 30.31 -9.41
N LYS A 51 -0.95 30.75 -10.58
CA LYS A 51 0.35 31.40 -10.72
C LYS A 51 0.32 32.65 -9.84
N ILE A 52 0.82 32.54 -8.61
CA ILE A 52 1.12 33.70 -7.79
C ILE A 52 2.28 34.39 -8.49
N SER A 53 1.96 35.42 -9.26
CA SER A 53 2.95 36.27 -9.86
C SER A 53 3.63 37.08 -8.76
N TYR A 54 4.82 36.66 -8.34
CA TYR A 54 5.69 37.44 -7.46
C TYR A 54 6.19 38.74 -8.12
N ALA A 55 5.86 38.99 -9.40
CA ALA A 55 6.12 40.26 -10.05
C ALA A 55 5.33 41.43 -9.41
N ALA A 56 4.21 41.15 -8.73
CA ALA A 56 3.48 42.17 -7.97
C ALA A 56 4.18 42.60 -6.66
N PHE A 57 5.24 41.88 -6.23
CA PHE A 57 6.03 42.19 -5.03
C PHE A 57 7.45 42.69 -5.36
N ARG A 58 7.71 43.06 -6.62
CA ARG A 58 9.05 43.39 -7.15
C ARG A 58 9.38 44.89 -7.22
N GLU A 59 8.65 45.76 -6.53
CA GLU A 59 8.88 47.21 -6.68
C GLU A 59 10.12 47.76 -5.94
N ASP A 60 10.82 47.00 -5.06
CA ASP A 60 11.86 47.60 -4.19
C ASP A 60 13.23 46.89 -4.08
N PHE A 61 13.53 45.82 -4.83
CA PHE A 61 14.85 45.19 -4.75
C PHE A 61 15.57 45.17 -6.10
N GLY A 62 16.68 45.92 -6.13
CA GLY A 62 17.51 46.18 -7.28
C GLY A 62 18.01 44.94 -8.01
N GLU A 63 18.37 45.19 -9.26
CA GLU A 63 18.87 44.26 -10.26
C GLU A 63 20.05 43.41 -9.74
N GLU A 64 19.77 42.20 -9.27
CA GLU A 64 20.73 41.10 -9.36
C GLU A 64 20.04 39.84 -9.89
N LEU A 65 20.59 39.36 -11.00
CA LEU A 65 20.10 38.24 -11.80
C LEU A 65 20.02 36.95 -10.97
N ILE A 66 18.80 36.54 -10.59
CA ILE A 66 18.52 35.14 -10.34
C ILE A 66 18.40 34.47 -11.72
N SER A 67 19.53 33.95 -12.21
CA SER A 67 19.60 33.02 -13.32
C SER A 67 18.82 31.75 -12.96
N THR A 68 17.55 31.66 -13.35
CA THR A 68 16.77 30.42 -13.31
C THR A 68 17.16 29.53 -14.49
N LEU A 69 18.37 28.97 -14.44
CA LEU A 69 18.75 27.81 -15.24
C LEU A 69 17.80 26.66 -14.90
N GLY A 70 16.97 26.26 -15.86
CA GLY A 70 16.18 25.04 -15.77
C GLY A 70 14.75 25.23 -15.27
N ALA A 71 13.97 26.12 -15.89
CA ALA A 71 12.51 25.98 -15.88
C ALA A 71 12.08 24.80 -16.79
N GLY A 72 12.45 23.59 -16.39
CA GLY A 72 11.74 22.39 -16.84
C GLY A 72 10.32 22.53 -16.32
N GLY A 73 9.34 22.57 -17.22
CA GLY A 73 7.94 22.76 -16.87
C GLY A 73 7.53 21.85 -15.71
N ASP A 74 6.70 22.37 -14.82
CA ASP A 74 6.24 21.62 -13.65
C ASP A 74 5.78 20.23 -14.09
N PRO A 75 6.39 19.13 -13.57
CA PRO A 75 5.89 17.81 -13.87
C PRO A 75 4.42 17.80 -13.43
N LEU A 76 3.51 17.60 -14.39
CA LEU A 76 2.10 17.40 -14.09
C LEU A 76 2.04 16.35 -12.97
N PRO A 77 1.40 16.64 -11.83
CA PRO A 77 1.42 15.74 -10.69
C PRO A 77 0.63 14.49 -11.05
N THR A 78 1.33 13.50 -11.56
CA THR A 78 0.80 12.20 -11.92
C THR A 78 0.47 11.45 -10.63
N ARG A 79 -0.81 11.12 -10.43
CA ARG A 79 -1.27 10.44 -9.22
C ARG A 79 -1.61 8.99 -9.52
N LEU A 80 -1.16 8.12 -8.62
CA LEU A 80 -1.47 6.69 -8.58
C LEU A 80 -2.68 6.47 -7.68
N ARG A 81 -3.71 5.83 -8.22
CA ARG A 81 -4.94 5.54 -7.50
C ARG A 81 -4.80 4.30 -6.61
N LEU A 82 -4.68 4.49 -5.30
CA LEU A 82 -4.73 3.40 -4.32
C LEU A 82 -6.13 3.33 -3.66
N PRO A 83 -6.53 2.16 -3.12
CA PRO A 83 -7.85 2.01 -2.49
C PRO A 83 -8.15 2.97 -1.33
N HIS A 84 -7.11 3.52 -0.69
CA HIS A 84 -7.25 4.43 0.46
C HIS A 84 -6.98 5.90 0.12
N ALA A 85 -6.18 6.19 -0.89
CA ALA A 85 -5.79 7.56 -1.25
C ALA A 85 -5.16 7.61 -2.65
N ASP A 86 -5.14 8.82 -3.22
CA ASP A 86 -4.36 9.11 -4.41
C ASP A 86 -2.97 9.59 -4.00
N VAL A 87 -1.94 8.83 -4.37
CA VAL A 87 -0.56 9.12 -4.00
C VAL A 87 0.20 9.62 -5.22
N ASN A 88 1.22 10.47 -5.00
CA ASN A 88 2.10 10.88 -6.09
C ASN A 88 2.88 9.66 -6.61
N GLU A 89 2.81 9.41 -7.91
CA GLU A 89 3.52 8.31 -8.57
C GLU A 89 5.03 8.37 -8.31
N VAL A 90 5.61 9.58 -8.34
CA VAL A 90 7.04 9.80 -8.10
C VAL A 90 7.44 9.33 -6.70
N SER A 91 6.60 9.60 -5.69
CA SER A 91 6.85 9.16 -4.32
C SER A 91 6.80 7.64 -4.19
N ALA A 92 5.84 6.98 -4.84
CA ALA A 92 5.78 5.52 -4.88
C ALA A 92 7.03 4.91 -5.54
N GLY A 93 7.47 5.47 -6.68
CA GLY A 93 8.69 5.05 -7.37
C GLY A 93 9.95 5.22 -6.52
N GLN A 94 10.11 6.37 -5.85
CA GLN A 94 11.24 6.64 -4.95
C GLN A 94 11.30 5.67 -3.78
N ILE A 95 10.15 5.30 -3.19
CA ILE A 95 10.10 4.32 -2.10
C ILE A 95 10.55 2.94 -2.60
N ILE A 96 10.07 2.51 -3.78
CA ILE A 96 10.48 1.23 -4.39
C ILE A 96 12.00 1.21 -4.62
N SER A 97 12.57 2.26 -5.22
CA SER A 97 14.02 2.36 -5.44
C SER A 97 14.80 2.35 -4.13
N ARG A 98 14.31 3.03 -3.08
CA ARG A 98 14.92 3.00 -1.75
C ARG A 98 14.87 1.61 -1.12
N MET A 99 13.79 0.85 -1.33
CA MET A 99 13.69 -0.53 -0.87
C MET A 99 14.73 -1.42 -1.56
N GLN A 100 14.91 -1.27 -2.87
CA GLN A 100 15.92 -2.01 -3.66
C GLN A 100 17.37 -1.68 -3.25
N ALA A 101 17.62 -0.43 -2.88
CA ALA A 101 18.93 0.03 -2.39
C ALA A 101 19.19 -0.29 -0.91
N SER A 102 18.24 -0.91 -0.20
CA SER A 102 18.40 -1.24 1.21
C SER A 102 19.43 -2.36 1.43
N HIS A 103 20.22 -2.26 2.50
CA HIS A 103 21.15 -3.32 2.93
C HIS A 103 20.45 -4.55 3.56
N SER A 104 19.14 -4.49 3.78
CA SER A 104 18.36 -5.64 4.25
C SER A 104 17.92 -6.48 3.06
N TYR A 105 18.36 -7.74 3.01
CA TYR A 105 17.99 -8.68 1.94
C TYR A 105 16.47 -8.81 1.78
N ASP A 106 15.72 -8.87 2.89
CA ASP A 106 14.25 -8.96 2.87
C ASP A 106 13.64 -7.73 2.20
N ARG A 107 14.10 -6.53 2.57
CA ARG A 107 13.57 -5.28 2.03
C ARG A 107 13.92 -5.10 0.56
N GLN A 108 15.12 -5.49 0.17
CA GLN A 108 15.56 -5.50 -1.22
C GLN A 108 14.74 -6.47 -2.07
N ALA A 109 14.47 -7.68 -1.57
CA ALA A 109 13.64 -8.65 -2.26
C ALA A 109 12.22 -8.14 -2.51
N LEU A 110 11.60 -7.48 -1.51
CA LEU A 110 10.28 -6.85 -1.68
C LEU A 110 10.30 -5.72 -2.71
N GLY A 111 11.35 -4.88 -2.71
CA GLY A 111 11.54 -3.83 -3.72
C GLY A 111 11.62 -4.40 -5.14
N ASN A 112 12.36 -5.49 -5.32
CA ASN A 112 12.47 -6.18 -6.62
C ASN A 112 11.16 -6.81 -7.08
N LEU A 113 10.32 -7.31 -6.16
CA LEU A 113 8.98 -7.79 -6.50
C LEU A 113 8.09 -6.63 -6.98
N LEU A 114 8.11 -5.49 -6.28
CA LEU A 114 7.33 -4.32 -6.68
C LEU A 114 7.76 -3.77 -8.04
N ASP A 115 9.06 -3.75 -8.34
CA ASP A 115 9.53 -3.31 -9.65
C ASP A 115 9.09 -4.26 -10.77
N LYS A 116 9.08 -5.59 -10.53
CA LYS A 116 8.50 -6.57 -11.46
C LYS A 116 7.01 -6.35 -11.69
N LEU A 117 6.27 -5.93 -10.67
CA LEU A 117 4.85 -5.60 -10.78
C LEU A 117 4.65 -4.40 -11.70
N ARG A 118 5.48 -3.37 -11.57
CA ARG A 118 5.46 -2.16 -12.41
C ARG A 118 5.89 -2.44 -13.84
N SER A 119 6.90 -3.28 -14.04
CA SER A 119 7.44 -3.58 -15.37
C SER A 119 6.55 -4.52 -16.20
N SER A 120 5.33 -4.83 -15.73
CA SER A 120 4.42 -5.81 -16.35
C SER A 120 5.09 -7.16 -16.64
N ALA A 121 6.07 -7.55 -15.82
CA ALA A 121 6.70 -8.86 -15.94
C ALA A 121 5.70 -9.97 -15.57
N ARG A 122 6.11 -11.24 -15.70
CA ARG A 122 5.27 -12.39 -15.35
C ARG A 122 4.92 -12.39 -13.85
N THR A 123 3.82 -11.73 -13.50
CA THR A 123 3.26 -11.64 -12.15
C THR A 123 1.90 -12.33 -12.08
N PRO A 124 1.45 -12.74 -10.88
CA PRO A 124 0.10 -13.32 -10.71
C PRO A 124 -0.98 -12.36 -11.22
N ALA A 125 -2.02 -12.90 -11.87
CA ALA A 125 -3.15 -12.08 -12.28
C ALA A 125 -3.96 -11.61 -11.07
N THR A 126 -4.13 -12.48 -10.07
CA THR A 126 -4.80 -12.26 -8.79
C THR A 126 -4.02 -12.94 -7.67
N LEU A 127 -4.20 -12.50 -6.42
CA LEU A 127 -3.62 -13.11 -5.22
C LEU A 127 -4.63 -14.04 -4.50
N ILE A 128 -5.92 -13.75 -4.67
CA ILE A 128 -7.02 -14.48 -4.05
C ILE A 128 -7.85 -15.24 -5.07
N ARG A 129 -8.52 -16.30 -4.61
CA ARG A 129 -9.49 -17.04 -5.41
C ARG A 129 -10.86 -16.36 -5.42
N PRO A 130 -11.70 -16.59 -6.45
CA PRO A 130 -13.07 -16.09 -6.49
C PRO A 130 -13.92 -16.54 -5.29
N GLU A 131 -13.74 -17.78 -4.83
CA GLU A 131 -14.40 -18.34 -3.65
C GLU A 131 -13.85 -17.82 -2.30
N GLY A 132 -12.80 -16.98 -2.34
CA GLY A 132 -12.08 -16.48 -1.18
C GLY A 132 -10.87 -17.33 -0.80
N GLY A 133 -9.99 -16.76 0.02
CA GLY A 133 -8.72 -17.38 0.39
C GLY A 133 -7.61 -17.16 -0.64
N TRP A 134 -6.39 -17.57 -0.28
CA TRP A 134 -5.21 -17.43 -1.13
C TRP A 134 -5.23 -18.45 -2.27
N GLU A 135 -4.61 -18.10 -3.39
CA GLU A 135 -4.43 -18.98 -4.54
C GLU A 135 -3.60 -20.24 -4.21
N ARG A 136 -3.54 -21.25 -5.11
CA ARG A 136 -2.91 -22.60 -4.93
C ARG A 136 -1.48 -22.66 -4.34
N ASN A 137 -0.81 -21.54 -4.14
CA ASN A 137 0.40 -21.42 -3.32
C ASN A 137 0.27 -20.19 -2.41
N ALA A 138 -0.27 -20.39 -1.20
CA ALA A 138 -0.60 -19.30 -0.30
C ALA A 138 0.64 -18.51 0.16
N PRO A 139 1.78 -19.13 0.51
CA PRO A 139 3.00 -18.40 0.85
C PRO A 139 3.50 -17.53 -0.30
N TYR A 140 3.51 -18.05 -1.53
CA TYR A 140 3.93 -17.29 -2.71
C TYR A 140 3.05 -16.06 -2.96
N HIS A 141 1.72 -16.19 -2.95
CA HIS A 141 0.82 -15.03 -3.16
C HIS A 141 0.86 -14.07 -1.96
N ALA A 142 1.08 -14.59 -0.75
CA ALA A 142 1.29 -13.77 0.43
C ALA A 142 2.58 -12.94 0.34
N THR A 143 3.64 -13.39 -0.37
CA THR A 143 4.84 -12.55 -0.59
C THR A 143 4.51 -11.27 -1.37
N TRP A 144 3.69 -11.38 -2.41
CA TRP A 144 3.22 -10.23 -3.19
C TRP A 144 2.34 -9.31 -2.35
N ALA A 145 1.43 -9.89 -1.55
CA ALA A 145 0.61 -9.12 -0.61
C ALA A 145 1.48 -8.38 0.43
N VAL A 146 2.51 -9.01 0.97
CA VAL A 146 3.43 -8.37 1.93
C VAL A 146 4.21 -7.24 1.26
N ALA A 147 4.69 -7.43 0.03
CA ALA A 147 5.41 -6.38 -0.70
C ALA A 147 4.53 -5.15 -0.92
N VAL A 148 3.31 -5.36 -1.41
CA VAL A 148 2.35 -4.30 -1.69
C VAL A 148 1.86 -3.60 -0.44
N LEU A 149 1.55 -4.34 0.63
CA LEU A 149 1.16 -3.73 1.90
C LEU A 149 2.32 -2.99 2.57
N THR A 150 3.56 -3.47 2.43
CA THR A 150 4.74 -2.76 2.95
C THR A 150 4.91 -1.42 2.24
N LEU A 151 4.71 -1.36 0.92
CA LEU A 151 4.69 -0.10 0.17
C LEU A 151 3.57 0.82 0.66
N ALA A 152 2.35 0.29 0.86
CA ALA A 152 1.22 1.07 1.36
C ALA A 152 1.48 1.65 2.77
N VAL A 153 2.14 0.90 3.66
CA VAL A 153 2.56 1.41 4.99
C VAL A 153 3.55 2.56 4.87
N GLU A 154 4.53 2.47 3.97
CA GLU A 154 5.48 3.57 3.71
C GLU A 154 4.79 4.82 3.14
N LEU A 155 3.66 4.62 2.44
CA LEU A 155 2.75 5.66 1.97
C LEU A 155 1.75 6.14 3.05
N ARG A 156 1.93 5.73 4.31
CA ARG A 156 1.13 6.11 5.48
C ARG A 156 -0.32 5.58 5.47
N ASP A 157 -0.54 4.39 4.91
CA ASP A 157 -1.85 3.73 4.95
C ASP A 157 -2.09 2.97 6.29
N PRO A 158 -3.01 3.43 7.14
CA PRO A 158 -3.28 2.80 8.43
C PRO A 158 -3.95 1.42 8.28
N LYS A 159 -4.69 1.17 7.19
CA LYS A 159 -5.30 -0.15 6.95
C LYS A 159 -4.25 -1.19 6.58
N ALA A 160 -3.23 -0.79 5.83
CA ALA A 160 -2.12 -1.69 5.50
C ALA A 160 -1.34 -2.12 6.75
N GLU A 161 -1.11 -1.21 7.70
CA GLU A 161 -0.44 -1.53 8.97
C GLU A 161 -1.18 -2.60 9.77
N LEU A 162 -2.52 -2.55 9.77
CA LEU A 162 -3.36 -3.53 10.46
C LEU A 162 -3.27 -4.93 9.85
N PHE A 163 -3.24 -5.03 8.51
CA PHE A 163 -3.31 -6.30 7.79
C PHE A 163 -1.94 -6.95 7.52
N LEU A 164 -0.86 -6.17 7.53
CA LEU A 164 0.50 -6.65 7.28
C LEU A 164 0.95 -7.82 8.18
N PRO A 165 0.68 -7.83 9.50
CA PRO A 165 1.07 -8.95 10.37
C PRO A 165 0.40 -10.27 9.98
N TYR A 166 -0.84 -10.22 9.49
CA TYR A 166 -1.56 -11.41 9.04
C TYR A 166 -0.90 -12.00 7.79
N CYS A 167 -0.61 -11.17 6.78
CA CYS A 167 0.02 -11.64 5.54
C CYS A 167 1.44 -12.17 5.77
N ARG A 168 2.22 -11.53 6.66
CA ARG A 168 3.54 -12.05 7.08
C ARG A 168 3.45 -13.42 7.75
N ARG A 169 2.43 -13.63 8.58
CA ARG A 169 2.18 -14.94 9.20
C ARG A 169 1.86 -16.01 8.16
N VAL A 170 1.10 -15.68 7.12
CA VAL A 170 0.78 -16.62 6.03
C VAL A 170 2.03 -16.94 5.20
N MET A 171 2.83 -15.92 4.87
CA MET A 171 4.10 -16.09 4.16
C MET A 171 5.08 -16.99 4.92
N GLY A 172 5.17 -16.83 6.25
CA GLY A 172 6.03 -17.63 7.10
C GLY A 172 5.47 -19.02 7.46
N ARG A 173 4.28 -19.39 6.96
CA ARG A 173 3.80 -20.77 7.14
C ARG A 173 4.60 -21.67 6.18
N PRO A 174 5.36 -22.64 6.69
CA PRO A 174 5.84 -23.71 5.83
C PRO A 174 4.60 -24.36 5.24
N ASP A 175 4.55 -24.43 3.91
CA ASP A 175 3.44 -25.03 3.20
C ASP A 175 3.11 -26.38 3.84
N VAL A 176 1.81 -26.66 4.03
CA VAL A 176 1.28 -27.99 4.33
C VAL A 176 1.42 -28.91 3.09
N ALA A 177 2.43 -28.67 2.24
CA ALA A 177 2.76 -29.39 1.03
C ALA A 177 3.26 -30.83 1.27
N ASN A 178 3.22 -31.32 2.52
CA ASN A 178 3.41 -32.73 2.85
C ASN A 178 2.10 -33.48 3.14
N SER A 179 0.92 -32.88 2.99
CA SER A 179 -0.36 -33.60 3.14
C SER A 179 -0.93 -34.16 1.82
N ALA A 180 -0.15 -34.13 0.72
CA ALA A 180 -0.53 -34.72 -0.58
C ALA A 180 0.38 -35.88 -1.02
N GLY A 181 1.12 -36.49 -0.09
CA GLY A 181 1.68 -37.82 -0.26
C GLY A 181 0.77 -38.86 0.40
N LYS A 182 -0.24 -39.37 -0.32
CA LYS A 182 -0.88 -40.69 -0.14
C LYS A 182 -2.15 -40.82 -1.00
N THR A 183 -2.01 -41.41 -2.17
CA THR A 183 -2.88 -42.49 -2.69
C THR A 183 -2.02 -43.36 -3.58
#